data_AF-A0A9P1BN94-F1
#
_entry.id   AF-A0A9P1BN94-F1
#
_cell.length_a   1.000
_cell.length_b   1.000
_cell.length_c   1.000
_cell.angle_alpha   90.00
_cell.angle_beta   90.00
_cell.angle_gamma   90.00
#
_symmetry.space_group_name_H-M   'P 1'
#
loop_
_entity.id
_entity.type
_entity.pdbx_description
1 polymer ?
#
loop_
_entity_poly.entity_id
_entity_poly.type
_entity_poly.pdbx_seq_one_letter_code
_entity_poly.pdbx_strand_id
1 'polypeptide(L)'
;MNVPTLQRPLAQGATTLVMRSTHLKLTNQEIMTLLNVLTVALGYKRPMYDFVYMPWAKLAIVNFVDHASYKAHFDKIQEVCDLGTEHPAIRNVAQAYIQGLAANLAFFLAKSGQQAVHQPHAPMVFQQGVQVPLQDAVQRHVSPELLASMEQSLATNVHEMGLQNSWPRKGKGKGRGHRQQNGTVQAQTRQSASGFANEDEIGLNMHPDSLLFMQVQSSPSAPDRVVYTL
;
A
#
# COMPACT_ATOMS: atom_id res chain seq x y z
N MET A 1 -14.54 -7.97 27.03
CA MET A 1 -14.00 -9.33 26.80
C MET A 1 -13.06 -9.24 25.61
N ASN A 2 -11.76 -9.42 25.81
CA ASN A 2 -10.80 -9.47 24.70
C ASN A 2 -10.98 -10.82 24.00
N VAL A 3 -11.48 -10.80 22.77
CA VAL A 3 -11.49 -11.99 21.92
C VAL A 3 -10.02 -12.22 21.53
N PRO A 4 -9.40 -13.36 21.88
CA PRO A 4 -8.05 -13.66 21.45
C PRO A 4 -8.03 -13.64 19.93
N THR A 5 -7.34 -12.67 19.35
CA THR A 5 -7.13 -12.66 17.91
C THR A 5 -6.21 -13.84 17.64
N LEU A 6 -6.72 -14.90 17.00
CA LEU A 6 -5.92 -16.05 16.57
C LEU A 6 -4.88 -15.56 15.56
N GLN A 7 -3.73 -15.15 16.07
CA GLN A 7 -2.61 -14.76 15.24
C GLN A 7 -2.13 -16.01 14.52
N ARG A 8 -2.10 -15.95 13.18
CA ARG A 8 -1.48 -17.03 12.42
C ARG A 8 0.02 -17.05 12.75
N PRO A 9 0.60 -18.25 12.95
CA PRO A 9 2.04 -18.38 13.07
C PRO A 9 2.73 -17.72 11.87
N LEU A 10 3.79 -16.94 12.13
CA LEU A 10 4.62 -16.37 11.08
C LEU A 10 5.28 -17.51 10.29
N ALA A 11 5.28 -17.40 8.96
CA ALA A 11 5.96 -18.39 8.13
C ALA A 11 7.48 -18.35 8.38
N GLN A 12 8.11 -19.52 8.38
CA GLN A 12 9.57 -19.62 8.46
C GLN A 12 10.20 -18.88 7.28
N GLY A 13 11.17 -18.01 7.56
CA GLY A 13 11.87 -17.24 6.53
C GLY A 13 11.12 -16.00 6.03
N ALA A 14 9.99 -15.63 6.62
CA ALA A 14 9.33 -14.36 6.30
C ALA A 14 10.24 -13.16 6.64
N THR A 15 10.31 -12.19 5.73
CA THR A 15 11.08 -10.95 5.85
C THR A 15 10.26 -9.70 5.55
N THR A 16 9.08 -9.82 4.94
CA THR A 16 8.26 -8.66 4.57
C THR A 16 7.01 -8.54 5.43
N LEU A 17 6.82 -7.33 5.96
CA LEU A 17 5.69 -6.88 6.74
C LEU A 17 4.78 -5.97 5.92
N VAL A 18 3.47 -6.12 6.11
CA VAL A 18 2.46 -5.16 5.68
C VAL A 18 1.86 -4.51 6.92
N MET A 19 1.84 -3.18 6.94
CA MET A 19 1.23 -2.38 8.00
C MET A 19 0.08 -1.57 7.42
N ARG A 20 -1.06 -1.56 8.12
CA ARG A 20 -2.24 -0.77 7.75
C ARG A 20 -2.53 0.27 8.80
N SER A 21 -2.71 1.50 8.35
CA SER A 21 -3.19 2.58 9.21
C SER A 21 -4.69 2.45 9.50
N THR A 22 -5.14 3.09 10.58
CA THR A 22 -6.56 3.34 10.89
C THR A 22 -7.12 4.46 9.99
N HIS A 23 -7.39 5.63 10.56
CA HIS A 23 -7.94 6.80 9.88
C HIS A 23 -6.84 7.81 9.51
N LEU A 24 -5.70 7.79 10.20
CA LEU A 24 -4.61 8.73 9.98
C LEU A 24 -3.84 8.41 8.69
N LYS A 25 -3.48 9.45 7.95
CA LYS A 25 -2.58 9.31 6.80
C LYS A 25 -1.17 9.20 7.34
N LEU A 26 -0.54 8.04 7.16
CA LEU A 26 0.87 7.85 7.46
C LEU A 26 1.71 8.42 6.32
N THR A 27 2.77 9.12 6.68
CA THR A 27 3.81 9.60 5.78
C THR A 27 5.02 8.66 5.80
N ASN A 28 5.85 8.73 4.77
CA ASN A 28 7.13 8.01 4.74
C ASN A 28 7.99 8.34 5.97
N GLN A 29 8.04 9.63 6.36
CA GLN A 29 8.84 10.08 7.50
C GLN A 29 8.35 9.48 8.83
N GLU A 30 7.04 9.38 9.04
CA GLU A 30 6.46 8.79 10.26
C GLU A 30 6.74 7.28 10.35
N ILE A 31 6.57 6.54 9.25
CA ILE A 31 6.92 5.12 9.19
C ILE A 31 8.41 4.91 9.46
N MET A 32 9.28 5.70 8.83
CA MET A 32 10.72 5.62 9.04
C MET A 32 11.12 5.95 10.48
N THR A 33 10.48 6.97 11.08
CA THR A 33 10.72 7.34 12.48
C THR A 33 10.32 6.19 13.41
N LEU A 34 9.14 5.60 13.21
CA LEU A 34 8.68 4.44 13.96
C LEU A 34 9.68 3.29 13.86
N LEU A 35 10.05 2.89 12.63
CA LEU A 35 10.97 1.76 12.42
C LEU A 35 12.34 2.01 13.06
N ASN A 36 12.86 3.23 13.00
CA ASN A 36 14.13 3.60 13.62
C ASN A 36 14.09 3.56 15.15
N VAL A 37 13.01 4.07 15.76
CA VAL A 37 12.81 3.98 17.22
C VAL A 37 12.75 2.52 17.67
N LEU A 38 12.00 1.68 16.95
CA LEU A 38 11.90 0.25 17.25
C LEU A 38 13.23 -0.49 17.06
N THR A 39 13.98 -0.15 16.00
CA THR A 39 15.32 -0.69 15.76
C THR A 39 16.23 -0.47 16.97
N VAL A 40 16.25 0.76 17.50
CA VAL A 40 17.06 1.10 18.69
C VAL A 40 16.55 0.39 19.93
N ALA A 41 15.22 0.34 20.13
CA ALA A 41 14.61 -0.35 21.27
C ALA A 41 14.90 -1.86 21.29
N LEU A 42 15.11 -2.46 20.12
CA LEU A 42 15.50 -3.87 19.96
C LEU A 42 17.02 -4.09 20.10
N GLY A 43 17.80 -3.05 20.37
CA GLY A 43 19.25 -3.13 20.59
C GLY A 43 20.08 -3.15 19.30
N TYR A 44 19.48 -2.90 18.13
CA TYR A 44 20.22 -2.81 16.88
C TYR A 44 20.92 -1.45 16.76
N LYS A 45 22.15 -1.47 16.24
CA LYS A 45 22.97 -0.26 16.03
C LYS A 45 22.63 0.51 14.75
N ARG A 46 21.84 -0.09 13.86
CA ARG A 46 21.47 0.46 12.55
C ARG A 46 20.10 -0.08 12.12
N PRO A 47 19.40 0.61 11.20
CA PRO A 47 18.17 0.09 10.60
C PRO A 47 18.32 -1.34 10.10
N MET A 48 17.36 -2.20 10.46
CA MET A 48 17.33 -3.63 10.07
C MET A 48 16.30 -3.91 8.97
N TYR A 49 15.99 -2.89 8.17
CA TYR A 49 15.13 -2.98 6.99
C TYR A 49 15.87 -2.46 5.76
N ASP A 50 15.52 -3.01 4.60
CA ASP A 50 16.16 -2.71 3.31
C ASP A 50 15.16 -2.20 2.26
N PHE A 51 13.86 -2.23 2.53
CA PHE A 51 12.82 -1.75 1.65
C PHE A 51 11.67 -1.13 2.43
N VAL A 52 11.23 0.06 2.04
CA VAL A 52 10.01 0.70 2.55
C VAL A 52 9.22 1.26 1.38
N TYR A 53 7.97 0.84 1.23
CA TYR A 53 7.09 1.31 0.17
C TYR A 53 5.70 1.63 0.70
N MET A 54 5.20 2.81 0.33
CA MET A 54 3.86 3.29 0.70
C MET A 54 3.05 3.59 -0.57
N PRO A 55 2.38 2.59 -1.17
CA PRO A 55 1.57 2.80 -2.37
C PRO A 55 0.39 3.76 -2.11
N TRP A 56 -0.04 3.90 -0.85
CA TRP A 56 -0.98 4.91 -0.39
C TRP A 56 -0.77 5.19 1.10
N ALA A 57 -1.31 6.31 1.58
CA ALA A 57 -1.12 6.81 2.96
C ALA A 57 -1.63 5.89 4.09
N LYS A 58 -2.30 4.77 3.76
CA LYS A 58 -2.84 3.82 4.74
C LYS A 58 -2.24 2.41 4.62
N LEU A 59 -1.24 2.22 3.78
CA LEU A 59 -0.53 0.95 3.63
C LEU A 59 0.96 1.21 3.52
N ALA A 60 1.72 0.55 4.37
CA ALA A 60 3.16 0.46 4.26
C ALA A 60 3.58 -1.00 4.09
N ILE A 61 4.57 -1.23 3.24
CA ILE A 61 5.22 -2.50 3.00
C ILE A 61 6.68 -2.33 3.39
N VAL A 62 7.18 -3.18 4.27
CA VAL A 62 8.54 -3.09 4.81
C VAL A 62 9.22 -4.45 4.68
N ASN A 63 10.36 -4.52 3.99
CA ASN A 63 11.20 -5.72 4.01
C ASN A 63 12.35 -5.54 5.00
N PHE A 64 12.58 -6.57 5.82
CA PHE A 64 13.68 -6.66 6.76
C PHE A 64 14.84 -7.44 6.16
N VAL A 65 16.05 -7.14 6.62
CA VAL A 65 17.29 -7.74 6.09
C VAL A 65 17.32 -9.25 6.30
N ASP A 66 16.69 -9.74 7.37
CA ASP A 66 16.60 -11.16 7.70
C ASP A 66 15.32 -11.50 8.49
N HIS A 67 15.06 -12.80 8.64
CA HIS A 67 13.89 -13.30 9.35
C HIS A 67 13.88 -12.96 10.85
N ALA A 68 15.05 -12.90 11.50
CA ALA A 68 15.15 -12.64 12.93
C ALA A 68 14.77 -11.19 13.26
N SER A 69 15.29 -10.24 12.48
CA SER A 69 14.94 -8.83 12.56
C SER A 69 13.47 -8.58 12.19
N TYR A 70 12.94 -9.23 11.14
CA TYR A 70 11.50 -9.22 10.83
C TYR A 70 10.66 -9.63 12.04
N LYS A 71 10.96 -10.80 12.62
CA LYS A 71 10.19 -11.34 13.75
C LYS A 71 10.25 -10.41 14.96
N ALA A 72 11.44 -9.93 15.30
CA ALA A 72 11.64 -9.02 16.43
C ALA A 72 10.83 -7.71 16.28
N HIS A 73 10.81 -7.13 15.07
CA HIS A 73 10.01 -5.93 14.79
C HIS A 73 8.52 -6.23 14.79
N PHE A 74 8.09 -7.36 14.21
CA PHE A 74 6.69 -7.78 14.23
C PHE A 74 6.18 -7.89 15.67
N ASP A 75 6.87 -8.66 16.50
CA ASP A 75 6.50 -8.87 17.91
C ASP A 75 6.45 -7.52 18.66
N LYS A 76 7.43 -6.64 18.44
CA LYS A 76 7.47 -5.34 19.12
C LYS A 76 6.40 -4.37 18.64
N ILE A 77 6.06 -4.37 17.35
CA ILE A 77 4.95 -3.56 16.84
C ILE A 77 3.63 -4.06 17.42
N GLN A 78 3.45 -5.37 17.51
CA GLN A 78 2.25 -5.94 18.14
C GLN A 78 2.14 -5.58 19.62
N GLU A 79 3.26 -5.58 20.35
CA GLU A 79 3.34 -5.17 21.76
C GLU A 79 3.00 -3.68 21.93
N VAL A 80 3.66 -2.79 21.17
CA VAL A 80 3.54 -1.33 21.32
C VAL A 80 2.21 -0.81 20.81
N CYS A 81 1.73 -1.35 19.69
CA CYS A 81 0.46 -0.94 19.12
C CYS A 81 -0.74 -1.65 19.78
N ASP A 82 -0.51 -2.41 20.87
CA ASP A 82 -1.52 -3.16 21.62
C ASP A 82 -2.71 -3.51 20.75
N LEU A 83 -2.49 -4.31 19.69
CA LEU A 83 -3.45 -4.44 18.59
C LEU A 83 -4.80 -5.10 19.01
N GLY A 84 -5.04 -5.29 20.30
CA GLY A 84 -6.34 -5.53 20.92
C GLY A 84 -7.14 -4.27 21.29
N THR A 85 -6.50 -3.10 21.38
CA THR A 85 -7.08 -1.80 21.74
C THR A 85 -6.59 -0.76 20.72
N GLU A 86 -7.43 -0.40 19.75
CA GLU A 86 -7.07 0.35 18.52
C GLU A 86 -5.96 1.42 18.72
N HIS A 87 -4.71 1.10 18.32
CA HIS A 87 -3.64 2.09 18.30
C HIS A 87 -3.99 3.22 17.33
N PRO A 88 -3.82 4.49 17.71
CA PRO A 88 -4.33 5.62 16.95
C PRO A 88 -3.80 5.68 15.50
N ALA A 89 -2.61 5.11 15.25
CA ALA A 89 -1.96 5.19 13.93
C ALA A 89 -1.87 3.86 13.15
N ILE A 90 -1.91 2.70 13.81
CA ILE A 90 -1.70 1.39 13.14
C ILE A 90 -2.84 0.46 13.55
N ARG A 91 -3.64 0.07 12.56
CA ARG A 91 -4.79 -0.82 12.74
C ARG A 91 -4.40 -2.28 12.77
N ASN A 92 -3.46 -2.66 11.90
CA ASN A 92 -3.11 -4.06 11.69
C ASN A 92 -1.70 -4.19 11.12
N VAL A 93 -1.01 -5.25 11.52
CA VAL A 93 0.25 -5.69 10.93
C VAL A 93 0.16 -7.17 10.58
N ALA A 94 0.63 -7.52 9.39
CA ALA A 94 0.56 -8.89 8.89
C ALA A 94 1.78 -9.21 8.02
N GLN A 95 2.09 -10.49 7.89
CA GLN A 95 3.03 -10.96 6.88
C GLN A 95 2.55 -10.60 5.47
N ALA A 96 3.45 -10.10 4.63
CA ALA A 96 3.14 -9.83 3.23
C ALA A 96 3.02 -11.13 2.41
N TYR A 97 2.32 -11.09 1.28
CA TYR A 97 2.37 -12.19 0.31
C TYR A 97 3.75 -12.28 -0.36
N ILE A 98 4.37 -11.14 -0.67
CA ILE A 98 5.65 -11.04 -1.37
C ILE A 98 6.78 -10.91 -0.35
N GLN A 99 7.72 -11.84 -0.37
CA GLN A 99 8.78 -11.96 0.61
C GLN A 99 10.14 -11.64 -0.02
N GLY A 100 10.96 -10.83 0.66
CA GLY A 100 12.33 -10.50 0.25
C GLY A 100 12.44 -9.25 -0.64
N LEU A 101 13.59 -8.58 -0.58
CA LEU A 101 13.88 -7.33 -1.30
C LEU A 101 13.70 -7.47 -2.82
N ALA A 102 14.35 -8.45 -3.44
CA ALA A 102 14.34 -8.65 -4.89
C ALA A 102 12.93 -8.84 -5.44
N ALA A 103 12.12 -9.68 -4.78
CA ALA A 103 10.74 -9.95 -5.20
C ALA A 103 9.84 -8.71 -5.03
N ASN A 104 10.01 -7.94 -3.96
CA ASN A 104 9.26 -6.68 -3.77
C ASN A 104 9.63 -5.62 -4.83
N LEU A 105 10.91 -5.49 -5.18
CA LEU A 105 11.35 -4.60 -6.25
C LEU A 105 10.81 -5.03 -7.62
N ALA A 106 10.91 -6.33 -7.94
CA ALA A 106 10.38 -6.88 -9.18
C ALA A 106 8.86 -6.68 -9.28
N PHE A 107 8.12 -6.90 -8.18
CA PHE A 107 6.68 -6.65 -8.14
C PHE A 107 6.33 -5.17 -8.35
N PHE A 108 7.07 -4.25 -7.74
CA PHE A 108 6.89 -2.81 -7.97
C PHE A 108 7.06 -2.46 -9.45
N LEU A 109 8.12 -2.94 -10.09
CA LEU A 109 8.38 -2.69 -11.51
C LEU A 109 7.32 -3.32 -12.41
N ALA A 110 6.95 -4.57 -12.17
CA ALA A 110 5.92 -5.28 -12.92
C ALA A 110 4.56 -4.56 -12.84
N LYS A 111 4.24 -3.97 -11.68
CA LYS A 111 2.99 -3.26 -11.44
C LYS A 111 2.98 -1.83 -11.98
N SER A 112 4.09 -1.10 -11.83
CA SER A 112 4.15 0.35 -12.07
C SER A 112 4.94 0.76 -13.32
N GLY A 113 5.67 -0.17 -13.93
CA GLY A 113 6.55 0.05 -15.07
C GLY A 113 7.92 0.62 -14.65
N GLN A 114 8.91 0.50 -15.55
CA GLN A 114 10.29 0.90 -15.26
C GLN A 114 10.45 2.39 -14.96
N GLN A 115 9.66 3.26 -15.58
CA GLN A 115 9.73 4.70 -15.35
C GLN A 115 9.27 5.12 -13.95
N ALA A 116 8.59 4.22 -13.21
CA ALA A 116 8.10 4.52 -11.86
C ALA A 116 9.22 4.71 -10.83
N VAL A 117 10.45 4.25 -11.11
CA VAL A 117 11.61 4.43 -10.22
C VAL A 117 11.97 5.89 -9.95
N HIS A 118 11.50 6.80 -10.81
CA HIS A 118 11.73 8.25 -10.68
C HIS A 118 10.57 8.99 -10.01
N GLN A 119 9.49 8.29 -9.64
CA GLN A 119 8.33 8.93 -9.06
C GLN A 119 8.54 9.29 -7.58
N PRO A 120 7.97 10.40 -7.07
CA PRO A 120 8.11 10.81 -5.67
C PRO A 120 7.63 9.78 -4.63
N HIS A 121 6.74 8.87 -5.04
CA HIS A 121 6.16 7.81 -4.20
C HIS A 121 6.79 6.44 -4.46
N ALA A 122 7.91 6.38 -5.16
CA ALA A 122 8.63 5.14 -5.39
C ALA A 122 9.18 4.57 -4.07
N PRO A 123 9.44 3.25 -4.00
CA PRO A 123 10.03 2.63 -2.83
C PRO A 123 11.37 3.26 -2.42
N MET A 124 11.60 3.33 -1.11
CA MET A 124 12.91 3.64 -0.54
C MET A 124 13.65 2.33 -0.28
N VAL A 125 14.90 2.25 -0.74
CA VAL A 125 15.76 1.06 -0.54
C VAL A 125 16.95 1.46 0.33
N PHE A 126 17.35 0.56 1.22
CA PHE A 126 18.46 0.78 2.14
C PHE A 126 19.48 -0.35 2.02
N GLN A 127 20.75 0.02 2.02
CA GLN A 127 21.85 -0.92 2.13
C GLN A 127 22.62 -0.59 3.41
N GLN A 128 22.68 -1.56 4.32
CA GLN A 128 23.37 -1.41 5.61
C GLN A 128 22.89 -0.20 6.43
N GLY A 129 21.60 0.15 6.32
CA GLY A 129 20.98 1.28 7.03
C GLY A 129 21.13 2.64 6.34
N VAL A 130 21.76 2.69 5.16
CA VAL A 130 21.90 3.91 4.36
C VAL A 130 20.98 3.82 3.14
N GLN A 131 20.23 4.88 2.85
CA GLN A 131 19.38 4.91 1.66
C GLN A 131 20.23 4.91 0.39
N VAL A 132 19.85 4.08 -0.58
CA VAL A 132 20.51 4.00 -1.89
C VAL A 132 19.53 4.42 -3.00
N PRO A 133 20.03 4.89 -4.16
CA PRO A 133 19.18 5.17 -5.31
C PRO A 133 18.39 3.92 -5.73
N LEU A 134 17.08 4.08 -5.97
CA LEU A 134 16.20 2.97 -6.33
C LEU A 134 16.63 2.30 -7.65
N GLN A 135 17.10 3.10 -8.62
CA GLN A 135 17.62 2.60 -9.90
C GLN A 135 18.77 1.59 -9.68
N ASP A 136 19.73 1.93 -8.81
CA ASP A 136 20.89 1.09 -8.52
C ASP A 136 20.47 -0.21 -7.82
N ALA A 137 19.51 -0.12 -6.90
CA ALA A 137 18.95 -1.28 -6.21
C ALA A 137 18.23 -2.22 -7.19
N VAL A 138 17.43 -1.67 -8.10
CA VAL A 138 16.74 -2.43 -9.14
C VAL A 138 17.74 -3.18 -10.00
N GLN A 139 18.77 -2.50 -10.51
CA GLN A 139 19.80 -3.13 -11.36
C GLN A 139 20.55 -4.25 -10.64
N ARG A 140 20.77 -4.12 -9.33
CA ARG A 140 21.51 -5.11 -8.54
C ARG A 140 20.68 -6.32 -8.15
N HIS A 141 19.39 -6.14 -7.87
CA HIS A 141 18.57 -7.16 -7.22
C HIS A 141 17.49 -7.77 -8.12
N VAL A 142 17.11 -7.12 -9.23
CA VAL A 142 16.04 -7.60 -10.11
C VAL A 142 16.64 -8.17 -11.39
N SER A 143 16.59 -9.50 -11.53
CA SER A 143 16.92 -10.15 -12.80
C SER A 143 15.75 -10.04 -13.79
N PRO A 144 16.01 -10.08 -15.11
CA PRO A 144 14.95 -10.09 -16.13
C PRO A 144 13.94 -11.24 -15.94
N GLU A 145 14.41 -12.42 -15.53
CA GLU A 145 13.58 -13.61 -15.32
C GLU A 145 12.64 -13.41 -14.13
N LEU A 146 13.13 -12.81 -13.04
CA LEU A 146 12.33 -12.51 -11.88
C LEU A 146 11.24 -11.48 -12.20
N LEU A 147 11.58 -10.45 -12.99
CA LEU A 147 10.61 -9.44 -13.44
C LEU A 147 9.52 -10.07 -14.30
N ALA A 148 9.90 -10.87 -15.32
CA ALA A 148 8.95 -11.56 -16.19
C ALA A 148 8.03 -12.51 -15.41
N SER A 149 8.57 -13.23 -14.42
CA SER A 149 7.78 -14.11 -13.54
C SER A 149 6.74 -13.34 -12.72
N MET A 150 7.10 -12.15 -12.22
CA MET A 150 6.17 -11.27 -11.49
C MET A 150 5.09 -10.68 -12.41
N GLU A 151 5.45 -10.27 -13.63
CA GLU A 151 4.50 -9.79 -14.64
C GLU A 151 3.49 -10.89 -15.01
N GLN A 152 3.96 -12.12 -15.23
CA GLN A 152 3.09 -13.26 -15.49
C GLN A 152 2.17 -13.56 -14.31
N SER A 153 2.70 -13.55 -13.09
CA SER A 153 1.92 -13.76 -11.86
C SER A 153 0.83 -12.71 -11.68
N LEU A 154 1.11 -11.45 -12.00
CA LEU A 154 0.12 -10.38 -12.01
C LEU A 154 -0.98 -10.62 -13.05
N ALA A 155 -0.61 -11.04 -14.27
CA ALA A 155 -1.57 -11.35 -15.33
C ALA A 155 -2.52 -12.50 -14.94
N THR A 156 -2.00 -13.57 -14.33
CA THR A 156 -2.81 -14.71 -13.87
C THR A 156 -3.73 -14.33 -12.71
N ASN A 157 -3.21 -13.61 -11.71
CA ASN A 157 -3.97 -13.20 -10.53
C ASN A 157 -5.13 -12.25 -10.88
N VAL A 158 -4.95 -11.37 -11.86
CA VAL A 158 -6.05 -10.52 -12.39
C VAL A 158 -7.19 -11.37 -12.95
N HIS A 159 -6.89 -12.52 -13.55
CA HIS A 159 -7.90 -13.43 -14.12
C HIS A 159 -8.67 -14.18 -13.03
N GLU A 160 -8.00 -14.73 -12.03
CA GLU A 160 -8.66 -15.45 -10.93
C GLU A 160 -9.53 -14.53 -10.06
N MET A 161 -9.10 -13.29 -9.82
CA MET A 161 -9.86 -12.32 -9.04
C MET A 161 -10.98 -11.63 -9.84
N GLY A 162 -10.89 -11.59 -11.18
CA GLY A 162 -12.00 -11.19 -12.05
C GLY A 162 -13.20 -12.13 -11.96
N LEU A 163 -12.96 -13.42 -11.71
CA LEU A 163 -13.99 -14.43 -11.50
C LEU A 163 -14.53 -14.44 -10.07
N GLN A 164 -13.70 -14.08 -9.08
CA GLN A 164 -14.08 -14.12 -7.67
C GLN A 164 -14.82 -12.87 -7.17
N ASN A 165 -14.91 -11.79 -7.97
CA ASN A 165 -15.68 -10.59 -7.62
C ASN A 165 -17.19 -10.69 -7.88
N SER A 166 -17.70 -11.86 -8.31
CA SER A 166 -19.14 -12.15 -8.29
C SER A 166 -19.61 -12.60 -6.90
N TRP A 167 -19.30 -11.83 -5.85
CA TRP A 167 -20.00 -11.99 -4.58
C TRP A 167 -21.38 -11.35 -4.70
N PRO A 168 -22.44 -12.00 -4.19
CA PRO A 168 -23.79 -11.48 -4.29
C PRO A 168 -23.82 -10.13 -3.59
N ARG A 169 -23.94 -9.05 -4.36
CA ARG A 169 -24.31 -7.74 -3.84
C ARG A 169 -25.59 -7.96 -3.06
N LYS A 170 -25.50 -7.97 -1.72
CA LYS A 170 -26.65 -7.96 -0.82
C LYS A 170 -27.56 -6.86 -1.36
N GLY A 171 -28.67 -7.27 -1.97
CA GLY A 171 -29.59 -6.37 -2.60
C GLY A 171 -29.94 -5.31 -1.56
N LYS A 172 -29.63 -4.05 -1.86
CA LYS A 172 -30.23 -2.93 -1.14
C LYS A 172 -31.73 -3.09 -1.35
N GLY A 173 -32.40 -3.69 -0.37
CA GLY A 173 -33.84 -3.67 -0.27
C GLY A 173 -34.26 -2.21 -0.35
N LYS A 174 -34.89 -1.85 -1.47
CA LYS A 174 -35.59 -0.58 -1.63
C LYS A 174 -36.75 -0.57 -0.64
N GLY A 175 -36.48 -0.20 0.60
CA GLY A 175 -37.50 0.27 1.52
C GLY A 175 -38.01 1.62 1.04
N ARG A 176 -39.06 1.62 0.21
CA ARG A 176 -39.86 2.81 -0.09
C ARG A 176 -40.64 3.19 1.17
N GLY A 177 -40.07 4.08 1.99
CA GLY A 177 -40.82 4.82 3.00
C GLY A 177 -41.26 6.16 2.43
N HIS A 178 -42.51 6.25 1.99
CA HIS A 178 -43.17 7.53 1.72
C HIS A 178 -43.26 8.31 3.04
N ARG A 179 -42.62 9.48 3.12
CA ARG A 179 -42.92 10.49 4.15
C ARG A 179 -43.26 11.80 3.45
N GLN A 180 -44.54 12.16 3.53
CA GLN A 180 -45.06 13.48 3.15
C GLN A 180 -44.38 14.56 3.99
N GLN A 181 -43.93 15.63 3.34
CA GLN A 181 -43.59 16.90 3.98
C GLN A 181 -44.55 17.96 3.45
N ASN A 182 -45.38 18.50 4.35
CA ASN A 182 -45.98 19.82 4.23
C ASN A 182 -45.15 20.77 5.10
N GLY A 183 -44.94 22.01 4.66
CA GLY A 183 -44.55 23.08 5.58
C GLY A 183 -43.61 24.13 5.02
N THR A 184 -44.20 25.08 4.29
CA THR A 184 -43.71 26.39 3.89
C THR A 184 -43.16 27.22 5.09
N VAL A 185 -42.15 28.09 4.85
CA VAL A 185 -42.17 29.56 5.12
C VAL A 185 -40.76 30.15 5.38
N GLN A 186 -40.51 31.23 4.61
CA GLN A 186 -39.68 32.43 4.80
C GLN A 186 -38.17 32.46 4.53
N ALA A 187 -37.87 33.45 3.68
CA ALA A 187 -36.59 33.99 3.30
C ALA A 187 -36.20 35.17 4.20
N GLN A 188 -34.89 35.36 4.44
CA GLN A 188 -34.29 36.68 4.60
C GLN A 188 -32.75 36.64 4.39
N THR A 189 -32.36 36.99 3.17
CA THR A 189 -31.34 37.96 2.70
C THR A 189 -30.13 38.37 3.58
N ARG A 190 -28.95 38.00 3.04
CA ARG A 190 -27.64 38.71 2.83
C ARG A 190 -26.83 39.36 3.97
N GLN A 191 -25.53 39.01 3.96
CA GLN A 191 -24.30 39.83 3.71
C GLN A 191 -23.17 39.24 4.58
N SER A 192 -21.86 39.17 4.27
CA SER A 192 -20.97 39.44 3.14
C SER A 192 -19.58 38.91 3.53
N ALA A 193 -18.74 38.65 2.52
CA ALA A 193 -17.28 38.78 2.48
C ALA A 193 -16.31 37.61 2.83
N SER A 194 -15.32 37.51 1.93
CA SER A 194 -14.04 36.76 1.95
C SER A 194 -14.14 35.23 1.87
N GLY A 195 -13.61 34.53 0.87
CA GLY A 195 -12.48 34.83 0.00
C GLY A 195 -11.30 33.95 0.38
N PHE A 196 -11.37 32.65 0.10
CA PHE A 196 -10.23 31.74 0.12
C PHE A 196 -10.40 30.65 -0.96
N ALA A 197 -9.27 30.24 -1.50
CA ALA A 197 -9.09 29.48 -2.73
C ALA A 197 -9.85 28.14 -2.74
N ASN A 198 -10.47 27.86 -3.89
CA ASN A 198 -10.91 26.52 -4.25
C ASN A 198 -9.67 25.64 -4.48
N GLU A 199 -9.41 24.72 -3.56
CA GLU A 199 -8.71 23.48 -3.91
C GLU A 199 -9.77 22.51 -4.41
N ASP A 200 -9.66 22.14 -5.68
CA ASP A 200 -10.51 21.13 -6.31
C ASP A 200 -10.28 19.76 -5.62
N GLU A 201 -11.08 19.47 -4.60
CA GLU A 201 -11.31 18.12 -4.11
C GLU A 201 -12.03 17.32 -5.21
N ILE A 202 -11.27 16.62 -6.04
CA ILE A 202 -11.79 15.52 -6.86
C ILE A 202 -12.15 14.38 -5.89
N GLY A 203 -13.39 14.42 -5.40
CA GLY A 203 -13.99 13.42 -4.52
C GLY A 203 -14.12 12.06 -5.21
N LEU A 204 -13.04 11.27 -5.22
CA LEU A 204 -13.09 9.84 -5.48
C LEU A 204 -13.49 9.12 -4.20
N ASN A 205 -14.79 8.99 -4.00
CA ASN A 205 -15.37 8.19 -2.93
C ASN A 205 -15.18 6.69 -3.28
N MET A 206 -14.04 6.11 -2.92
CA MET A 206 -13.73 4.69 -3.12
C MET A 206 -13.40 3.98 -1.81
N HIS A 207 -13.95 2.77 -1.68
CA HIS A 207 -14.02 1.99 -0.44
C HIS A 207 -12.67 1.29 -0.12
N PRO A 208 -12.20 1.30 1.13
CA PRO A 208 -10.86 0.82 1.53
C PRO A 208 -10.63 -0.70 1.48
N ASP A 209 -11.65 -1.50 1.14
CA ASP A 209 -11.56 -2.97 1.05
C ASP A 209 -11.24 -3.50 -0.35
N SER A 210 -11.08 -2.63 -1.36
CA SER A 210 -10.66 -2.98 -2.72
C SER A 210 -9.15 -2.99 -2.85
N LEU A 211 -8.48 -3.83 -2.06
CA LEU A 211 -7.03 -4.00 -2.17
C LEU A 211 -6.66 -4.96 -3.29
N LEU A 212 -7.10 -4.60 -4.49
CA LEU A 212 -6.54 -4.89 -5.78
C LEU A 212 -7.26 -3.96 -6.78
N PHE A 213 -6.57 -3.55 -7.85
CA PHE A 213 -7.02 -2.70 -8.96
C PHE A 213 -6.79 -1.17 -8.86
N MET A 214 -5.85 -0.71 -9.70
CA MET A 214 -6.10 0.34 -10.70
C MET A 214 -5.64 -0.21 -12.05
N GLN A 215 -6.50 -0.10 -13.06
CA GLN A 215 -6.15 -0.34 -14.47
C GLN A 215 -5.25 0.79 -14.96
N VAL A 216 -4.08 0.44 -15.50
CA VAL A 216 -3.39 1.31 -16.46
C VAL A 216 -3.94 0.95 -17.83
N GLN A 217 -4.72 1.84 -18.43
CA GLN A 217 -5.04 1.74 -19.86
C GLN A 217 -3.79 2.13 -20.65
N SER A 218 -2.94 1.16 -20.97
CA SER A 218 -1.96 1.31 -22.04
C SER A 218 -2.66 1.01 -23.36
N SER A 219 -2.91 2.05 -24.15
CA SER A 219 -3.36 1.96 -25.53
C SER A 219 -2.27 1.31 -26.39
N PRO A 220 -2.54 0.28 -27.20
CA PRO A 220 -1.53 -0.27 -28.10
C PRO A 220 -1.40 0.62 -29.34
N SER A 221 -0.34 1.44 -29.40
CA SER A 221 0.12 2.00 -30.68
C SER A 221 0.88 0.92 -31.45
N ALA A 222 0.43 0.66 -32.67
CA ALA A 222 0.98 -0.30 -33.62
C ALA A 222 2.49 -0.08 -33.91
N PRO A 223 3.21 -1.12 -34.39
CA PRO A 223 4.61 -0.99 -34.77
C PRO A 223 4.75 -0.30 -36.13
N ASP A 224 5.47 0.82 -36.17
CA ASP A 224 5.95 1.39 -37.42
C ASP A 224 7.07 0.50 -37.99
N ARG A 225 6.88 0.13 -39.24
CA ARG A 225 7.84 -0.54 -40.12
C ARG A 225 9.08 0.33 -40.28
N VAL A 226 10.26 -0.21 -39.94
CA VAL A 226 11.52 0.26 -40.52
C VAL A 226 11.89 -0.70 -41.65
N VAL A 227 11.71 -0.21 -42.87
CA VAL A 227 12.24 -0.80 -44.10
C VAL A 227 13.73 -0.46 -44.14
N TYR A 228 14.60 -1.47 -44.13
CA TYR A 228 15.97 -1.30 -44.59
C TYR A 228 15.99 -1.62 -46.09
N THR A 229 16.28 -0.61 -46.89
CA THR A 229 16.66 -0.78 -48.30
C THR A 229 18.18 -0.82 -48.36
N LEU A 230 18.68 -1.86 -49.04
CA LEU A 230 20.07 -2.22 -49.41
C LEU A 230 21.20 -1.24 -49.04
#